data_AF-A0A7S2E171-F1
#
_entry.id   AF-A0A7S2E171-F1
#
_cell.length_a   1.000
_cell.length_b   1.000
_cell.length_c   1.000
_cell.angle_alpha   90.00
_cell.angle_beta   90.00
_cell.angle_gamma   90.00
#
_symmetry.space_group_name_H-M   'P 1'
#
loop_
_entity.id
_entity.type
_entity.pdbx_description
1 polymer ?
#
loop_
_entity_poly.entity_id
_entity_poly.type
_entity_poly.pdbx_seq_one_letter_code
_entity_poly.pdbx_strand_id
1 'polypeptide(L)'
;ETPALAKALAPHRATRFWASEELSTVADWGGAGCWGRMINQNFVRMNATSSIAWSLVWSAYPNLECFGNGLLYAYEPWSGHYEVNPPIWTTAHTTQFTEVGWHYLPAGSGAGLLPGGGTFVTLV
;
A
#
# COMPACT_ATOMS: atom_id res chain seq x y z
N GLU A 1 1.29 28.78 -18.16
CA GLU A 1 0.51 28.19 -17.05
C GLU A 1 0.34 29.25 -15.96
N THR A 2 -0.86 29.41 -15.42
CA THR A 2 -1.21 30.53 -14.53
C THR A 2 -0.66 30.31 -13.11
N PRO A 3 0.08 31.25 -12.52
CA PRO A 3 0.65 31.15 -11.16
C PRO A 3 -0.37 30.83 -10.06
N ALA A 4 -1.64 31.16 -10.28
CA ALA A 4 -2.75 30.83 -9.37
C ALA A 4 -3.02 29.32 -9.26
N LEU A 5 -2.95 28.59 -10.37
CA LEU A 5 -3.17 27.14 -10.38
C LEU A 5 -2.00 26.41 -9.69
N ALA A 6 -0.76 26.82 -9.98
CA ALA A 6 0.42 26.26 -9.32
C ALA A 6 0.39 26.50 -7.80
N LYS A 7 -0.08 27.67 -7.34
CA LYS A 7 -0.26 27.98 -5.92
C LYS A 7 -1.39 27.16 -5.28
N ALA A 8 -2.50 26.95 -5.99
CA ALA A 8 -3.63 26.16 -5.49
C ALA A 8 -3.31 24.66 -5.38
N LEU A 9 -2.47 24.15 -6.29
CA LEU A 9 -1.98 22.77 -6.29
C LEU A 9 -0.74 22.57 -5.41
N ALA A 10 -0.17 23.65 -4.86
CA ALA A 10 1.01 23.55 -4.01
C ALA A 10 0.65 22.82 -2.71
N PRO A 11 1.37 21.75 -2.35
CA PRO A 11 1.18 21.07 -1.08
C PRO A 11 1.33 22.04 0.09
N HIS A 12 0.28 22.18 0.90
CA HIS A 12 0.45 22.81 2.20
C HIS A 12 1.34 21.92 3.07
N ARG A 13 2.31 22.51 3.78
CA ARG A 13 3.24 21.75 4.65
C ARG A 13 2.56 20.86 5.69
N ALA A 14 1.32 21.17 6.07
CA ALA A 14 0.54 20.39 7.02
C ALA A 14 -0.28 19.26 6.35
N THR A 15 -0.47 19.31 5.03
CA THR A 15 -1.26 18.32 4.30
C THR A 15 -0.46 17.03 4.17
N ARG A 16 -1.00 15.95 4.74
CA ARG A 16 -0.48 14.60 4.55
C ARG A 16 -1.09 14.01 3.28
N PHE A 17 -0.27 13.37 2.46
CA PHE A 17 -0.73 12.62 1.30
C PHE A 17 -0.88 11.16 1.66
N TRP A 18 -2.00 10.55 1.28
CA TRP A 18 -2.27 9.13 1.42
C TRP A 18 -2.62 8.55 0.04
N ALA A 19 -2.09 7.37 -0.26
CA ALA A 19 -2.64 6.51 -1.30
C ALA A 19 -3.88 5.85 -0.70
N SER A 20 -5.00 6.59 -0.74
CA SER A 20 -6.24 6.22 -0.02
C SER A 20 -6.97 5.03 -0.63
N GLU A 21 -6.56 4.58 -1.81
CA GLU A 21 -7.00 3.34 -2.46
C GLU A 21 -5.92 2.86 -3.44
N GLU A 22 -5.46 1.62 -3.32
CA GLU A 22 -4.47 1.01 -4.21
C GLU A 22 -4.51 -0.55 -4.17
N LEU A 23 -3.44 -1.23 -4.61
CA LEU A 23 -3.36 -2.68 -4.82
C LEU A 23 -4.24 -3.18 -5.96
N SER A 24 -5.55 -3.36 -5.75
CA SER A 24 -6.55 -3.83 -6.72
C SER A 24 -6.02 -4.88 -7.71
N THR A 25 -5.33 -5.89 -7.20
CA THR A 25 -4.70 -6.97 -7.96
C THR A 25 -4.99 -8.29 -7.26
N VAL A 26 -5.02 -9.38 -8.03
CA VAL A 26 -5.16 -10.75 -7.51
C VAL A 26 -4.15 -11.04 -6.39
N ALA A 27 -4.57 -11.78 -5.37
CA ALA A 27 -3.80 -12.05 -4.16
C ALA A 27 -2.76 -13.19 -4.34
N ASP A 28 -2.03 -13.20 -5.45
CA ASP A 28 -0.93 -14.14 -5.68
C ASP A 28 0.43 -13.53 -5.27
N TRP A 29 1.53 -14.22 -5.59
CA TRP A 29 2.88 -13.70 -5.32
C TRP A 29 3.22 -12.43 -6.13
N GLY A 30 2.61 -12.26 -7.30
CA GLY A 30 2.74 -11.05 -8.12
C GLY A 30 2.03 -9.86 -7.46
N GLY A 31 0.79 -10.07 -6.99
CA GLY A 31 0.04 -9.08 -6.22
C GLY A 31 0.72 -8.70 -4.91
N ALA A 32 1.27 -9.67 -4.18
CA ALA A 32 2.07 -9.43 -2.98
C ALA A 32 3.35 -8.62 -3.27
N GLY A 33 4.05 -8.94 -4.37
CA GLY A 33 5.20 -8.15 -4.84
C GLY A 33 4.81 -6.72 -5.22
N CYS A 34 3.66 -6.54 -5.88
CA CYS A 34 3.10 -5.23 -6.17
C CYS A 34 2.85 -4.44 -4.88
N TRP A 35 2.16 -5.05 -3.91
CA TRP A 35 1.81 -4.43 -2.64
C TRP A 35 3.04 -3.98 -1.84
N GLY A 36 4.02 -4.87 -1.66
CA GLY A 36 5.23 -4.57 -0.90
C GLY A 36 6.08 -3.48 -1.55
N ARG A 37 6.11 -3.45 -2.89
CA ARG A 37 6.75 -2.36 -3.64
C ARG A 37 6.04 -1.03 -3.40
N MET A 38 4.71 -1.00 -3.47
CA MET A 38 3.93 0.24 -3.33
C MET A 38 4.05 0.83 -1.93
N ILE A 39 3.94 0.03 -0.86
CA ILE A 39 4.06 0.50 0.54
C ILE A 39 5.35 1.33 0.75
N ASN A 40 6.49 0.89 0.22
CA ASN A 40 7.74 1.65 0.35
C ASN A 40 7.84 2.79 -0.67
N GLN A 41 7.49 2.54 -1.93
CA GLN A 41 7.68 3.53 -3.00
C GLN A 41 6.77 4.76 -2.86
N ASN A 42 5.57 4.59 -2.27
CA ASN A 42 4.64 5.68 -2.06
C ASN A 42 5.23 6.76 -1.15
N PHE A 43 5.94 6.36 -0.09
CA PHE A 43 6.69 7.32 0.72
C PHE A 43 7.89 7.87 -0.04
N VAL A 44 8.76 7.01 -0.57
CA VAL A 44 10.03 7.42 -1.19
C VAL A 44 9.84 8.38 -2.38
N ARG A 45 8.80 8.18 -3.19
CA ARG A 45 8.58 8.94 -4.43
C ARG A 45 7.57 10.07 -4.30
N MET A 46 6.57 9.91 -3.44
CA MET A 46 5.41 10.82 -3.39
C MET A 46 5.21 11.45 -2.00
N ASN A 47 6.05 11.09 -1.02
CA ASN A 47 5.89 11.48 0.38
C ASN A 47 4.51 11.09 0.95
N ALA A 48 3.92 10.02 0.42
CA ALA A 48 2.67 9.49 0.94
C ALA A 48 2.94 8.70 2.23
N THR A 49 2.12 8.97 3.25
CA THR A 49 2.32 8.48 4.63
C THR A 49 1.31 7.42 5.04
N SER A 50 0.44 7.02 4.11
CA SER A 50 -0.48 5.91 4.27
C SER A 50 -0.80 5.30 2.91
N SER A 51 -1.10 4.01 2.95
CA SER A 51 -1.35 3.13 1.83
C SER A 51 -2.52 2.24 2.21
N ILE A 52 -3.63 2.33 1.47
CA ILE A 52 -4.88 1.63 1.79
C ILE A 52 -5.24 0.71 0.62
N ALA A 53 -5.15 -0.59 0.85
CA ALA A 53 -5.45 -1.59 -0.17
C ALA A 53 -6.95 -1.71 -0.43
N TRP A 54 -7.34 -1.64 -1.70
CA TRP A 54 -8.60 -2.19 -2.17
C TRP A 54 -8.39 -3.63 -2.65
N SER A 55 -9.04 -4.64 -2.07
CA SER A 55 -9.90 -4.60 -0.88
C SER A 55 -9.28 -5.32 0.32
N LEU A 56 -9.91 -5.20 1.49
CA LEU A 56 -9.46 -5.87 2.70
C LEU A 56 -9.47 -7.40 2.54
N VAL A 57 -10.62 -7.95 2.14
CA VAL A 57 -10.88 -9.37 2.01
C VAL A 57 -11.81 -9.59 0.82
N TRP A 58 -11.50 -10.59 0.00
CA TRP A 58 -12.42 -11.01 -1.05
C TRP A 58 -13.48 -11.94 -0.45
N SER A 59 -14.63 -11.36 -0.09
CA SER A 59 -15.82 -12.05 0.43
C SER A 59 -17.02 -11.88 -0.51
N ALA A 60 -16.77 -12.01 -1.81
CA ALA A 60 -17.76 -11.88 -2.86
C ALA A 60 -17.66 -13.05 -3.85
N TYR A 61 -18.67 -13.26 -4.69
CA TYR A 61 -18.70 -14.42 -5.58
C TYR A 61 -17.51 -14.40 -6.57
N PRO A 62 -16.91 -15.58 -6.86
CA PRO A 62 -15.75 -15.65 -7.76
C PRO A 62 -15.97 -15.18 -9.20
N ASN A 63 -17.22 -15.10 -9.64
CA ASN A 63 -17.60 -14.68 -10.98
C ASN A 63 -17.96 -13.18 -11.08
N LEU A 64 -17.69 -12.39 -10.03
CA LEU A 64 -17.80 -10.93 -10.08
C LEU A 64 -16.52 -10.29 -10.61
N GLU A 65 -16.65 -9.07 -11.12
CA GLU A 65 -15.53 -8.24 -11.56
C GLU A 65 -14.50 -8.07 -10.44
N CYS A 66 -13.21 -8.01 -10.80
CA CYS A 66 -12.09 -7.90 -9.86
C CYS A 66 -11.94 -9.10 -8.90
N PHE A 67 -12.38 -10.30 -9.30
CA PHE A 67 -12.16 -11.51 -8.52
C PHE A 67 -10.72 -11.62 -8.00
N GLY A 68 -10.59 -11.84 -6.69
CA GLY A 68 -9.31 -12.02 -6.03
C GLY A 68 -8.62 -10.72 -5.62
N ASN A 69 -9.24 -9.55 -5.80
CA ASN A 69 -8.70 -8.27 -5.35
C ASN A 69 -8.95 -8.05 -3.85
N GLY A 70 -8.38 -8.91 -3.01
CA GLY A 70 -8.39 -8.81 -1.54
C GLY A 70 -7.05 -9.23 -0.95
N LEU A 71 -6.75 -8.86 0.30
CA LEU A 71 -5.52 -9.36 0.93
C LEU A 71 -5.58 -10.87 1.26
N LEU A 72 -6.80 -11.38 1.48
CA LEU A 72 -7.12 -12.80 1.73
C LEU A 72 -8.48 -13.15 1.10
N TYR A 73 -8.78 -14.44 0.92
CA TYR A 73 -10.06 -14.89 0.36
C TYR A 73 -10.93 -15.58 1.42
N ALA A 74 -12.20 -15.17 1.51
CA ALA A 74 -13.17 -15.74 2.44
C ALA A 74 -14.59 -15.58 1.88
N TYR A 75 -14.86 -16.23 0.74
CA TYR A 75 -16.13 -16.10 -0.01
C TYR A 75 -17.03 -17.34 0.09
N GLU A 76 -16.68 -18.33 0.92
CA GLU A 76 -17.50 -19.54 1.14
C GLU A 76 -18.04 -19.63 2.58
N PRO A 77 -18.96 -18.74 3.00
CA PRO A 77 -19.48 -18.74 4.36
C PRO A 77 -20.21 -20.05 4.73
N TRP A 78 -20.71 -20.81 3.75
CA TRP A 78 -21.41 -22.08 3.96
C TRP A 78 -20.48 -23.25 4.30
N SER A 79 -19.21 -23.21 3.88
CA SER A 79 -18.21 -24.24 4.20
C SER A 79 -17.29 -23.81 5.35
N GLY A 80 -17.16 -22.50 5.56
CA GLY A 80 -16.16 -21.91 6.46
C GLY A 80 -14.75 -21.90 5.87
N HIS A 81 -14.58 -22.25 4.59
CA HIS A 81 -13.30 -22.20 3.90
C HIS A 81 -12.82 -20.76 3.71
N TYR A 82 -11.51 -20.56 3.92
CA TYR A 82 -10.81 -19.31 3.64
C TYR A 82 -9.36 -19.61 3.25
N GLU A 83 -8.74 -18.67 2.54
CA GLU A 83 -7.35 -18.76 2.10
C GLU A 83 -6.58 -17.56 2.63
N VAL A 84 -5.47 -17.84 3.31
CA VAL A 84 -4.53 -16.79 3.75
C VAL A 84 -3.54 -16.57 2.62
N ASN A 85 -3.74 -15.48 1.87
CA ASN A 85 -2.95 -15.19 0.68
C ASN A 85 -1.63 -14.44 0.99
N PRO A 86 -0.64 -14.49 0.08
CA PRO A 86 0.64 -13.81 0.22
C PRO A 86 0.60 -12.32 0.64
N PRO A 87 -0.34 -11.47 0.17
CA PRO A 87 -0.39 -10.07 0.59
C PRO A 87 -0.58 -9.83 2.10
N ILE A 88 -1.15 -10.79 2.85
CA ILE A 88 -1.22 -10.73 4.32
C ILE A 88 0.18 -10.64 4.92
N TRP A 89 1.10 -11.49 4.47
CA TRP A 89 2.47 -11.52 4.99
C TRP A 89 3.27 -10.30 4.55
N THR A 90 3.06 -9.83 3.32
CA THR A 90 3.61 -8.54 2.87
C THR A 90 3.14 -7.39 3.75
N THR A 91 1.86 -7.35 4.11
CA THR A 91 1.31 -6.33 5.02
C THR A 91 1.97 -6.42 6.40
N ALA A 92 2.12 -7.65 6.93
CA ALA A 92 2.72 -7.90 8.24
C ALA A 92 4.17 -7.38 8.35
N HIS A 93 4.95 -7.41 7.27
CA HIS A 93 6.32 -6.86 7.23
C HIS A 93 6.40 -5.36 7.56
N THR A 94 5.29 -4.62 7.46
CA THR A 94 5.21 -3.22 7.90
C THR A 94 4.41 -3.12 9.19
N THR A 95 3.20 -3.69 9.24
CA THR A 95 2.26 -3.43 10.34
C THR A 95 2.67 -4.06 11.68
N GLN A 96 3.50 -5.11 11.70
CA GLN A 96 3.99 -5.68 12.97
C GLN A 96 5.17 -4.91 13.57
N PHE A 97 5.81 -4.02 12.80
CA PHE A 97 7.06 -3.35 13.18
C PHE A 97 6.95 -1.82 13.14
N THR A 98 5.74 -1.30 13.01
CA THR A 98 5.47 0.14 12.90
C THR A 98 4.13 0.47 13.56
N GLU A 99 3.97 1.70 14.03
CA GLU A 99 2.73 2.17 14.66
C GLU A 99 2.33 3.54 14.12
N VAL A 100 1.03 3.83 14.17
CA VAL A 100 0.53 5.17 13.82
C VAL A 100 1.12 6.20 14.77
N GLY A 101 1.81 7.19 14.22
CA GLY A 101 2.50 8.23 14.98
C GLY A 101 4.01 8.21 14.80
N TRP A 102 4.58 7.09 14.34
CA TRP A 102 5.98 7.03 13.93
C TRP A 102 6.25 7.95 12.74
N HIS A 103 7.51 8.33 12.57
CA HIS A 103 7.97 9.22 11.53
C HIS A 103 8.95 8.51 10.60
N TYR A 104 8.73 8.67 9.30
CA TYR A 104 9.73 8.26 8.33
C TYR A 104 10.97 9.15 8.42
N LEU A 105 12.14 8.52 8.31
CA LEU A 105 13.36 9.27 8.01
C LEU A 105 13.29 9.83 6.56
N PRO A 106 13.84 11.03 6.30
CA PRO A 106 13.69 11.68 5.00
C PRO A 106 14.22 10.86 3.81
N ALA A 107 13.58 11.00 2.64
CA ALA A 107 14.12 10.47 1.40
C ALA A 107 15.50 11.08 1.10
N GLY A 108 16.49 10.24 0.80
CA GLY A 108 17.90 10.62 0.68
C GLY A 108 18.68 10.61 2.00
N SER A 109 18.00 10.46 3.15
CA SER A 109 18.62 10.35 4.46
C SER A 109 17.80 9.43 5.37
N GLY A 110 17.93 8.11 5.16
CA GLY A 110 17.22 7.06 5.92
C GLY A 110 16.05 6.39 5.19
N ALA A 111 15.66 6.91 4.03
CA ALA A 111 14.80 6.23 3.06
C ALA A 111 15.30 6.49 1.63
N GLY A 112 15.04 5.59 0.68
CA GLY A 112 15.48 5.81 -0.69
C GLY A 112 15.40 4.62 -1.63
N LEU A 113 15.99 4.81 -2.82
CA LEU A 113 16.12 3.80 -3.87
C LEU A 113 17.35 2.92 -3.63
N LEU A 114 17.23 1.63 -3.93
CA LEU A 114 18.33 0.68 -3.97
C LEU A 114 18.86 0.57 -5.41
N PRO A 115 20.17 0.30 -5.63
CA PRO A 115 20.75 0.21 -6.97
C PRO A 115 20.08 -0.81 -7.90
N GLY A 116 19.51 -1.89 -7.35
CA GLY A 116 18.79 -2.92 -8.08
C GLY A 116 17.31 -2.61 -8.37
N GLY A 117 16.85 -1.37 -8.16
CA GLY A 117 15.48 -0.95 -8.45
C GLY A 117 14.47 -1.11 -7.29
N GLY A 118 14.92 -1.60 -6.13
CA GLY A 118 14.12 -1.66 -4.89
C GLY A 118 14.04 -0.33 -4.14
N THR A 119 13.31 -0.32 -3.03
CA THR A 119 13.23 0.82 -2.09
C THR A 119 13.31 0.37 -0.66
N PHE A 120 13.91 1.20 0.19
CA PHE A 120 13.92 1.02 1.64
C PHE A 120 13.36 2.27 2.32
N VAL A 121 12.78 2.05 3.50
CA VAL A 121 12.26 3.09 4.39
C VAL A 121 12.69 2.76 5.81
N THR A 122 12.87 3.80 6.62
CA THR A 122 13.08 3.66 8.06
C THR A 122 12.00 4.49 8.75
N LEU A 123 11.32 3.89 9.72
CA LEU A 123 10.41 4.59 10.62
C LEU A 123 10.99 4.59 12.04
N VAL A 124 10.82 5.70 12.76
CA VAL A 124 11.26 5.92 14.15
C VAL A 124 10.17 6.58 14.99
#